data_AF-A0A074YHW2-F1
#
_entry.id   AF-A0A074YHW2-F1
#
_cell.length_a   1.000
_cell.length_b   1.000
_cell.length_c   1.000
_cell.angle_alpha   90.00
_cell.angle_beta   90.00
_cell.angle_gamma   90.00
#
_symmetry.space_group_name_H-M   'P 1'
#
loop_
_entity.id
_entity.type
_entity.pdbx_description
1 polymer ?
#
loop_
_entity_poly.entity_id
_entity_poly.type
_entity_poly.pdbx_seq_one_letter_code
_entity_poly.pdbx_strand_id
1 'polypeptide(L)'
;MLAVNRILFLQDEIPDPLRPMTDAEVHDAIARYLHREDETLATIKGERRSGRPKSTRQNLIEQQQDHEQKEHESGLWIPDMQNESNLTKLSNWKGEWMALSCLSFVRVDKTGSIRESAFPPKGAS
;
A
#
# COMPACT_ATOMS: atom_id res chain seq x y z
N MET A 1 8.67 5.99 6.17
CA MET A 1 8.64 4.51 6.15
C MET A 1 7.66 4.08 5.07
N LEU A 2 8.03 3.14 4.18
CA LEU A 2 7.14 2.66 3.09
C LEU A 2 5.76 2.24 3.62
N ALA A 3 5.73 1.57 4.76
CA ALA A 3 4.50 1.16 5.44
C ALA A 3 3.55 2.32 5.81
N VAL A 4 4.06 3.49 6.23
CA VAL A 4 3.23 4.66 6.56
C VAL A 4 2.57 5.23 5.30
N ASN A 5 3.33 5.34 4.21
CA ASN A 5 2.81 5.85 2.93
C ASN A 5 1.70 4.94 2.38
N ARG A 6 1.86 3.62 2.51
CA ARG A 6 0.82 2.65 2.16
C ARG A 6 -0.47 2.87 2.94
N ILE A 7 -0.36 3.06 4.25
CA ILE A 7 -1.54 3.24 5.11
C ILE A 7 -2.23 4.57 4.82
N LEU A 8 -1.48 5.64 4.55
CA LEU A 8 -2.05 6.91 4.11
C LEU A 8 -2.82 6.76 2.80
N PHE A 9 -2.22 6.08 1.80
CA PHE A 9 -2.91 5.81 0.54
C PHE A 9 -4.22 5.03 0.75
N LEU A 10 -4.19 3.98 1.57
CA LEU A 10 -5.38 3.17 1.85
C LEU A 10 -6.43 3.91 2.69
N GLN A 11 -6.02 4.87 3.52
CA GLN A 11 -6.95 5.75 4.23
C GLN A 11 -7.73 6.64 3.24
N ASP A 12 -7.09 7.10 2.17
CA ASP A 12 -7.74 7.89 1.11
C ASP A 12 -8.70 7.05 0.24
N GLU A 13 -8.55 5.71 0.26
CA GLU A 13 -9.41 4.76 -0.45
C GLU A 13 -10.67 4.35 0.37
N ILE A 14 -10.84 4.87 1.59
CA ILE A 14 -12.02 4.58 2.41
C ILE A 14 -13.27 5.19 1.75
N PRO A 15 -14.34 4.40 1.54
CA PRO A 15 -15.59 4.91 0.98
C PRO A 15 -16.22 6.05 1.81
N ASP A 16 -16.87 7.00 1.13
CA ASP A 16 -17.72 8.02 1.75
C ASP A 16 -19.17 7.88 1.21
N PRO A 17 -20.16 7.48 2.02
CA PRO A 17 -20.09 7.27 3.48
C PRO A 17 -19.29 6.04 3.87
N LEU A 18 -18.67 6.10 5.06
CA LEU A 18 -17.83 5.03 5.60
C LEU A 18 -18.61 3.71 5.68
N ARG A 19 -18.08 2.69 5.01
CA ARG A 19 -18.56 1.31 5.07
C ARG A 19 -17.42 0.31 4.86
N PRO A 20 -17.57 -0.93 5.34
CA PRO A 20 -16.73 -2.04 4.92
C PRO A 20 -16.57 -2.13 3.41
N MET A 21 -15.32 -2.33 2.98
CA MET A 21 -15.01 -2.67 1.60
C MET A 21 -15.25 -4.16 1.36
N THR A 22 -15.65 -4.50 0.14
CA THR A 22 -15.68 -5.90 -0.32
C THR A 22 -14.28 -6.39 -0.68
N ASP A 23 -14.06 -7.70 -0.76
CA ASP A 23 -12.79 -8.27 -1.22
C ASP A 23 -12.32 -7.65 -2.55
N ALA A 24 -13.23 -7.50 -3.52
CA ALA A 24 -12.92 -6.90 -4.82
C ALA A 24 -12.42 -5.45 -4.69
N GLU A 25 -13.08 -4.64 -3.86
CA GLU A 25 -12.67 -3.25 -3.60
C GLU A 25 -11.30 -3.17 -2.91
N VAL A 26 -11.01 -4.10 -2.00
CA VAL A 26 -9.69 -4.20 -1.34
C VAL A 26 -8.59 -4.52 -2.37
N HIS A 27 -8.84 -5.49 -3.24
CA HIS A 27 -7.89 -5.86 -4.31
C HIS A 27 -7.68 -4.71 -5.30
N ASP A 28 -8.74 -4.00 -5.66
CA ASP A 28 -8.66 -2.83 -6.53
C ASP A 28 -7.86 -1.68 -5.89
N ALA A 29 -8.04 -1.43 -4.59
CA ALA A 29 -7.25 -0.43 -3.85
C ALA A 29 -5.76 -0.80 -3.78
N ILE A 30 -5.45 -2.08 -3.55
CA ILE A 30 -4.06 -2.59 -3.58
C ILE A 30 -3.46 -2.42 -4.98
N ALA A 31 -4.21 -2.75 -6.03
CA ALA A 31 -3.75 -2.59 -7.41
C ALA A 31 -3.45 -1.11 -7.73
N ARG A 32 -4.36 -0.19 -7.36
CA ARG A 32 -4.13 1.25 -7.49
C ARG A 32 -2.87 1.71 -6.75
N TYR A 33 -2.65 1.21 -5.54
CA TYR A 33 -1.44 1.52 -4.76
C TYR A 33 -0.16 1.06 -5.47
N LEU A 34 -0.11 -0.19 -5.95
CA LEU A 34 1.06 -0.76 -6.62
C LEU A 34 1.39 -0.06 -7.95
N HIS A 35 0.37 0.38 -8.67
CA HIS A 35 0.49 1.04 -9.98
C HIS A 35 0.55 2.58 -9.92
N ARG A 36 0.55 3.19 -8.72
CA ARG A 36 0.45 4.65 -8.54
C ARG A 36 1.56 5.46 -9.23
N GLU A 37 2.73 4.86 -9.45
CA GLU A 37 3.90 5.53 -10.05
C GLU A 37 4.13 5.14 -11.52
N ASP A 38 3.26 4.31 -12.12
CA ASP A 38 3.47 3.80 -13.49
C ASP A 38 3.52 4.92 -14.52
N GLU A 39 2.62 5.90 -14.40
CA GLU A 39 2.58 7.08 -15.27
C GLU A 39 3.84 7.96 -15.08
N THR A 40 4.26 8.17 -13.84
CA THR A 40 5.50 8.89 -13.50
C THR A 40 6.70 8.21 -14.15
N LEU A 41 6.80 6.88 -14.03
CA LEU A 41 7.88 6.11 -14.65
C LEU A 41 7.84 6.14 -16.17
N ALA A 42 6.66 6.03 -16.78
CA ALA A 42 6.50 6.12 -18.22
C ALA A 42 7.00 7.48 -18.74
N THR A 43 6.66 8.56 -18.05
CA THR A 43 7.12 9.92 -18.38
C THR A 43 8.64 10.03 -18.27
N ILE A 44 9.23 9.62 -17.14
CA ILE A 44 10.69 9.68 -16.94
C ILE A 44 11.43 8.83 -17.99
N LYS A 45 10.90 7.66 -18.36
CA LYS A 45 11.47 6.79 -19.39
C LYS A 45 11.35 7.39 -20.78
N GLY A 46 10.25 8.08 -21.09
CA GLY A 46 10.01 8.75 -22.38
C GLY A 46 10.88 9.99 -22.59
N GLU A 47 11.08 10.80 -21.54
CA GLU A 47 11.97 11.98 -21.59
C GLU A 47 13.46 11.61 -21.68
N ARG A 48 13.80 10.36 -21.37
CA ARG A 48 15.17 9.87 -21.38
C ARG A 48 15.66 9.69 -22.81
N ARG A 49 16.53 10.61 -23.25
CA ARG A 49 17.30 10.45 -24.50
C ARG A 49 18.17 9.19 -24.45
N SER A 50 18.30 8.51 -25.59
CA SER A 50 19.16 7.33 -25.72
C SER A 50 20.57 7.60 -25.19
N GLY A 51 21.11 6.67 -24.39
CA GLY A 51 22.45 6.76 -23.80
C GLY A 51 22.56 7.47 -22.44
N ARG A 52 21.53 8.16 -21.94
CA ARG A 52 21.57 8.73 -20.57
C ARG A 52 21.25 7.64 -19.53
N PRO A 53 22.06 7.49 -18.45
CA PRO A 53 21.75 6.57 -17.36
C PRO A 53 20.44 6.98 -16.65
N LYS A 54 19.82 6.01 -15.97
CA LYS A 54 18.61 6.25 -15.17
C LYS A 54 18.88 7.33 -14.12
N SER A 55 17.91 8.22 -13.90
CA SER A 55 18.01 9.22 -12.84
C SER A 55 17.91 8.54 -11.47
N THR A 56 18.41 9.19 -10.42
CA THR A 56 18.26 8.71 -9.03
C THR A 56 16.79 8.50 -8.67
N ARG A 57 15.91 9.41 -9.13
CA ARG A 57 14.46 9.30 -8.93
C ARG A 57 13.90 8.06 -9.61
N GLN A 58 14.29 7.78 -10.86
CA GLN A 58 13.86 6.57 -11.56
C GLN A 58 14.26 5.30 -10.81
N ASN A 59 15.54 5.22 -10.39
CA ASN A 59 16.04 4.05 -9.66
C ASN A 59 15.28 3.85 -8.34
N LEU A 60 14.98 4.93 -7.62
CA LEU A 60 14.26 4.85 -6.35
C LEU A 60 12.83 4.34 -6.54
N ILE A 61 12.11 4.86 -7.53
CA ILE A 61 10.73 4.42 -7.81
C ILE A 61 10.71 2.95 -8.24
N GLU A 62 11.58 2.55 -9.16
CA GLU A 62 11.66 1.16 -9.63
C GLU A 62 12.01 0.21 -8.47
N GLN A 63 12.93 0.58 -7.58
CA GLN A 63 13.27 -0.21 -6.39
C GLN A 63 12.09 -0.34 -5.42
N GLN A 64 11.30 0.73 -5.23
CA GLN A 64 10.13 0.70 -4.36
C GLN A 64 9.04 -0.20 -4.93
N GLN A 65 8.73 -0.06 -6.22
CA GLN A 65 7.75 -0.93 -6.89
C GLN A 65 8.19 -2.40 -6.85
N ASP A 66 9.45 -2.70 -7.13
CA ASP A 66 9.98 -4.06 -7.04
C ASP A 66 9.85 -4.64 -5.62
N HIS A 67 10.06 -3.82 -4.60
CA HIS A 67 9.92 -4.23 -3.19
C HIS A 67 8.45 -4.51 -2.84
N GLU A 68 7.54 -3.58 -3.17
CA GLU A 68 6.11 -3.70 -2.90
C GLU A 68 5.49 -4.88 -3.65
N GLN A 69 5.89 -5.11 -4.91
CA GLN A 69 5.43 -6.24 -5.72
C GLN A 69 5.86 -7.59 -5.12
N LYS A 70 7.11 -7.70 -4.65
CA LYS A 70 7.61 -8.89 -3.95
C LYS A 70 6.90 -9.11 -2.61
N GLU A 71 6.61 -8.04 -1.87
CA GLU A 71 5.83 -8.15 -0.63
C GLU A 71 4.43 -8.71 -0.92
N HIS A 72 3.77 -8.20 -1.96
CA HIS A 72 2.44 -8.66 -2.39
C HIS A 72 2.41 -10.14 -2.83
N GLU A 73 3.49 -10.67 -3.41
CA GLU A 73 3.61 -12.11 -3.68
C GLU A 73 3.53 -12.97 -2.41
N SER A 74 4.05 -12.45 -1.30
CA SER A 74 4.09 -13.14 0.00
C SER A 74 2.95 -12.78 0.96
N GLY A 75 2.10 -11.82 0.58
CA GLY A 75 1.07 -11.23 1.42
C GLY A 75 1.42 -9.81 1.87
N LEU A 76 0.88 -8.82 1.16
CA LEU A 76 1.03 -7.40 1.46
C LEU A 76 0.36 -7.06 2.79
N TRP A 77 1.09 -6.40 3.69
CA TRP A 77 0.56 -6.02 4.99
C TRP A 77 -0.20 -4.69 4.92
N ILE A 78 -1.51 -4.75 5.20
CA ILE A 78 -2.43 -3.60 5.11
C ILE A 78 -3.40 -3.56 6.30
N PRO A 79 -3.99 -2.41 6.64
CA PRO A 79 -5.10 -2.35 7.58
C PRO A 79 -6.26 -3.23 7.11
N ASP A 80 -7.01 -3.79 8.05
CA ASP A 80 -8.25 -4.48 7.73
C ASP A 80 -9.31 -3.48 7.22
N MET A 81 -9.54 -3.47 5.91
CA MET A 81 -10.48 -2.58 5.23
C MET A 81 -11.92 -3.11 5.23
N GLN A 82 -12.14 -4.33 5.75
CA GLN A 82 -13.46 -4.97 5.78
C GLN A 82 -14.16 -4.82 7.14
N ASN A 83 -13.47 -4.22 8.13
CA ASN A 83 -14.01 -3.98 9.46
C ASN A 83 -14.35 -2.50 9.65
N GLU A 84 -15.63 -2.18 9.85
CA GLU A 84 -16.12 -0.81 10.00
C GLU A 84 -15.49 -0.06 11.20
N SER A 85 -15.28 -0.75 12.33
CA SER A 85 -14.63 -0.16 13.50
C SER A 85 -13.16 0.15 13.20
N ASN A 86 -12.48 -0.72 12.45
CA ASN A 86 -11.11 -0.47 12.03
C ASN A 86 -11.02 0.69 11.04
N LEU A 87 -11.92 0.75 10.05
CA LEU A 87 -12.01 1.88 9.12
C LEU A 87 -12.25 3.20 9.83
N THR A 88 -13.10 3.21 10.87
CA THR A 88 -13.34 4.42 11.68
C THR A 88 -12.08 4.87 12.41
N LYS A 89 -11.27 3.94 12.92
CA LYS A 89 -9.98 4.30 13.55
C LYS A 89 -8.98 4.78 12.51
N LEU A 90 -8.94 4.13 11.35
CA LEU A 90 -8.04 4.46 10.25
C LEU A 90 -8.37 5.85 9.68
N SER A 91 -9.65 6.20 9.48
CA SER A 91 -10.05 7.51 8.99
C SER A 91 -9.64 8.65 9.94
N ASN A 92 -9.61 8.38 11.25
CA ASN A 92 -9.15 9.33 12.27
C ASN A 92 -7.63 9.32 12.52
N TRP A 93 -6.89 8.39 11.91
CA TRP A 93 -5.45 8.28 12.07
C TRP A 93 -4.72 9.43 11.36
N LYS A 94 -3.68 9.98 12.01
CA LYS A 94 -2.98 11.21 11.58
C LYS A 94 -1.55 10.98 11.09
N GLY A 95 -1.23 9.77 10.63
CA GLY A 95 0.10 9.44 10.12
C GLY A 95 1.13 9.01 11.18
N GLU A 96 0.74 8.89 12.45
CA GLU A 96 1.66 8.53 13.54
C GLU A 96 1.89 7.01 13.61
N TRP A 97 3.15 6.56 13.49
CA TRP A 97 3.50 5.13 13.54
C TRP A 97 3.02 4.42 14.81
N MET A 98 3.19 5.05 15.97
CA MET A 98 2.80 4.45 17.25
C MET A 98 1.28 4.21 17.34
N ALA A 99 0.49 5.08 16.72
CA ALA A 99 -0.97 4.97 16.69
C ALA A 99 -1.46 3.83 15.79
N LEU A 100 -0.60 3.26 14.94
CA LEU A 100 -0.96 2.07 14.14
C LEU A 100 -1.22 0.84 15.00
N SER A 101 -0.65 0.78 16.21
CA SER A 101 -0.89 -0.33 17.15
C SER A 101 -2.37 -0.52 17.54
N CYS A 102 -3.22 0.51 17.36
CA CYS A 102 -4.65 0.47 17.66
C CYS A 102 -5.52 -0.12 16.54
N LEU A 103 -4.93 -0.37 15.36
CA LEU A 103 -5.59 -0.90 14.17
C LEU A 103 -5.42 -2.41 14.06
N SER A 104 -6.38 -3.09 13.43
CA SER A 104 -6.23 -4.46 12.96
C SER A 104 -5.63 -4.48 11.55
N PHE A 105 -4.85 -5.52 11.27
CA PHE A 105 -4.15 -5.69 10.00
C PHE A 105 -4.40 -7.07 9.43
N VAL A 106 -4.31 -7.14 8.11
CA VAL A 106 -4.39 -8.37 7.34
C VAL A 106 -3.20 -8.45 6.38
N ARG A 107 -2.96 -9.65 5.88
CA ARG A 107 -2.11 -9.90 4.73
C ARG A 107 -2.96 -10.29 3.55
N VAL A 108 -2.75 -9.58 2.44
CA VAL A 108 -3.41 -9.84 1.17
C VAL A 108 -2.36 -10.28 0.16
N ASP A 109 -2.47 -11.53 -0.30
CA ASP A 109 -1.57 -12.03 -1.32
C ASP A 109 -2.15 -11.86 -2.73
N LYS A 110 -1.29 -11.99 -3.74
CA LYS A 110 -1.66 -11.91 -5.15
C LYS A 110 -2.71 -12.94 -5.59
N THR A 111 -2.92 -14.02 -4.83
CA THR A 111 -3.92 -15.05 -5.15
C THR A 111 -5.33 -14.66 -4.73
N GLY A 112 -5.46 -13.57 -3.99
CA GLY A 112 -6.75 -13.10 -3.48
C GLY A 112 -6.99 -13.44 -2.01
N SER A 113 -6.09 -14.19 -1.37
CA SER A 113 -6.29 -14.66 0.00
C SER A 113 -6.01 -13.54 1.00
N ILE A 114 -7.00 -13.26 1.85
CA ILE A 114 -6.91 -12.31 2.97
C ILE A 114 -6.78 -13.12 4.26
N ARG A 115 -5.73 -12.85 5.05
CA ARG A 115 -5.46 -13.55 6.32
C ARG A 115 -5.13 -12.53 7.41
N GLU A 116 -5.62 -12.76 8.62
CA GLU A 116 -5.29 -11.91 9.77
C GLU A 116 -3.77 -11.83 10.00
N SER A 117 -3.30 -10.65 10.39
CA SER A 117 -1.89 -10.39 10.69
C SER A 117 -1.74 -9.50 11.93
N ALA A 118 -0.77 -9.83 12.78
CA ALA A 118 -0.44 -8.99 13.93
C ALA A 118 0.46 -7.81 13.54
N PHE A 119 0.39 -6.73 14.32
CA PHE A 119 1.37 -5.65 14.35
C PHE A 119 2.47 -5.95 15.40
N PRO A 120 3.75 -5.62 15.17
CA PRO A 120 4.34 -5.20 13.90
C PRO A 120 4.55 -6.40 12.95
N PRO A 121 4.60 -6.19 11.63
CA PRO A 121 4.95 -7.25 10.69
C PRO A 121 6.33 -7.82 11.03
N LYS A 122 6.49 -9.15 11.01
CA LYS A 122 7.76 -9.83 11.33
C LYS A 122 8.94 -9.15 10.62
N GLY A 123 9.89 -8.61 11.39
CA GLY A 123 11.07 -7.90 10.87
C GLY A 123 11.01 -6.37 10.94
N ALA A 124 9.95 -5.77 11.50
CA ALA A 124 9.81 -4.32 11.70
C ALA A 124 9.93 -3.89 13.18
N SER A 125 10.52 -4.73 14.03
CA SER A 125 10.90 -4.41 15.41
C SER A 125 12.37 -4.01 15.49
#